data_AF-A0A1J4JRJ4-F1
#
_entry.id   AF-A0A1J4JRJ4-F1
#
_cell.length_a   1.000
_cell.length_b   1.000
_cell.length_c   1.000
_cell.angle_alpha   90.00
_cell.angle_beta   90.00
_cell.angle_gamma   90.00
#
_symmetry.space_group_name_H-M   'P 1'
#
loop_
_entity.id
_entity.type
_entity.pdbx_description
1 polymer ?
#
loop_
_entity_poly.entity_id
_entity_poly.type
_entity_poly.pdbx_seq_one_letter_code
_entity_poly.pdbx_strand_id
1 'polypeptide(L)'
;MDIDRFLNAPNYYVAMNLDHKNITQKQIQESYRKLAKQFHPDKNKHPRATESFAKLNEIKEILSDDTKRIDYNKKIFPASPPVRRIKSAPINSMKPDYIADQIRQFYFAEKEQQKIEKEKQKKKAQKQKNIIFPLIGIFILLLIFTFVSNTQPFSNSITKATVSKVLVFDFPEDSYFEHSEYRSKILGKQFYVPKTWEKDHIYESPQGDWQRLREQLCAFADDIFVEMLQKKCEKEKMESGVAQPSCYELRKLHLSM
;
A
#
# COMPACT_ATOMS: atom_id res chain seq x y z
N MET A 1 6.07 29.64 -26.08
CA MET A 1 7.21 29.01 -25.40
C MET A 1 6.91 27.53 -25.37
N ASP A 2 7.86 26.69 -25.73
CA ASP A 2 7.65 25.23 -25.75
C ASP A 2 7.52 24.67 -24.32
N ILE A 3 6.63 23.70 -24.11
CA ILE A 3 6.38 23.07 -22.79
C ILE A 3 7.65 22.40 -22.28
N ASP A 4 8.38 21.69 -23.14
CA ASP A 4 9.60 21.01 -22.71
C ASP A 4 10.71 22.00 -22.33
N ARG A 5 10.82 23.12 -23.06
CA ARG A 5 11.74 24.21 -22.70
C ARG A 5 11.36 24.86 -21.37
N PHE A 6 10.07 25.03 -21.08
CA PHE A 6 9.58 25.57 -19.81
C PHE A 6 9.88 24.63 -18.64
N LEU A 7 9.65 23.33 -18.83
CA LEU A 7 9.92 22.31 -17.82
C LEU A 7 11.42 22.15 -17.54
N ASN A 8 12.28 22.40 -18.52
CA ASN A 8 13.74 22.33 -18.38
C ASN A 8 14.43 23.68 -18.08
N ALA A 9 13.66 24.74 -17.78
CA ALA A 9 14.24 26.05 -17.51
C ALA A 9 15.17 26.05 -16.27
N PRO A 10 16.34 26.73 -16.32
CA PRO A 10 17.36 26.67 -15.28
C PRO A 10 16.97 27.38 -13.98
N ASN A 11 16.05 28.35 -14.05
CA ASN A 11 15.50 29.03 -12.88
C ASN A 11 14.09 29.57 -13.22
N TYR A 12 13.36 30.02 -12.20
CA TYR A 12 11.97 30.46 -12.30
C TYR A 12 11.80 31.75 -13.12
N TYR A 13 12.78 32.66 -13.08
CA TYR A 13 12.76 33.89 -13.87
C TYR A 13 12.85 33.58 -15.36
N VAL A 14 13.78 32.69 -15.76
CA VAL A 14 13.92 32.22 -17.14
C VAL A 14 12.68 31.43 -17.57
N ALA A 15 12.09 30.62 -16.69
CA ALA A 15 10.85 29.90 -16.97
C ALA A 15 9.68 30.85 -17.29
N MET A 16 9.57 31.97 -16.56
CA MET A 16 8.53 32.99 -16.79
C MET A 16 8.92 34.04 -17.85
N ASN A 17 10.10 33.93 -18.44
CA ASN A 17 10.68 34.92 -19.35
C ASN A 17 10.69 36.34 -18.73
N LEU A 18 11.12 36.42 -17.47
CA LEU A 18 11.24 37.63 -16.67
C LEU A 18 12.72 37.89 -16.32
N ASP A 19 13.08 39.15 -16.14
CA ASP A 19 14.35 39.50 -15.48
C ASP A 19 14.18 39.37 -13.96
N HIS A 20 15.23 38.93 -13.27
CA HIS A 20 15.32 38.88 -11.82
C HIS A 20 15.55 40.26 -11.20
N LYS A 21 16.14 41.20 -11.95
CA LYS A 21 16.41 42.57 -11.48
C LYS A 21 15.16 43.44 -11.66
N ASN A 22 14.78 44.15 -10.60
CA ASN A 22 13.69 45.14 -10.60
C ASN A 22 12.31 44.60 -11.05
N ILE A 23 12.04 43.31 -10.82
CA ILE A 23 10.76 42.69 -11.18
C ILE A 23 9.66 43.06 -10.17
N THR A 24 8.54 43.55 -10.70
CA THR A 24 7.36 43.92 -9.91
C THR A 24 6.37 42.74 -9.81
N GLN A 25 5.59 42.71 -8.73
CA GLN A 25 4.54 41.69 -8.55
C GLN A 25 3.51 41.72 -9.70
N LYS A 26 3.24 42.91 -10.25
CA LYS A 26 2.35 43.08 -11.42
C LYS A 26 2.87 42.33 -12.65
N GLN A 27 4.16 42.44 -12.97
CA GLN A 27 4.77 41.74 -14.10
C GLN A 27 4.75 40.21 -13.93
N ILE A 28 4.96 39.73 -12.69
CA ILE A 28 4.85 38.30 -12.36
C ILE A 28 3.41 37.81 -12.60
N GLN A 29 2.43 38.57 -12.12
CA GLN A 29 1.01 38.22 -12.26
C GLN A 29 0.53 38.26 -13.72
N GLU A 30 1.04 39.18 -14.53
CA GLU A 30 0.77 39.28 -15.97
C GLU A 30 1.39 38.11 -16.74
N SER A 31 2.66 37.80 -16.49
CA SER A 31 3.34 36.65 -17.12
C SER A 31 2.67 35.33 -16.75
N TYR A 32 2.27 35.15 -15.49
CA TYR A 32 1.49 33.99 -15.05
C TYR A 32 0.18 33.84 -15.83
N ARG A 33 -0.61 34.91 -15.97
CA ARG A 33 -1.89 34.85 -16.72
C ARG A 33 -1.67 34.47 -18.19
N LYS A 34 -0.58 34.95 -18.79
CA LYS A 34 -0.21 34.63 -20.18
C LYS A 34 0.17 33.16 -20.35
N LEU A 35 1.02 32.63 -19.46
CA LEU A 35 1.47 31.24 -19.50
C LEU A 35 0.36 30.26 -19.08
N ALA A 36 -0.49 30.61 -18.12
CA ALA A 36 -1.60 29.77 -17.67
C ALA A 36 -2.60 29.51 -18.80
N LYS A 37 -2.86 30.50 -19.66
CA LYS A 37 -3.68 30.30 -20.86
C LYS A 37 -3.02 29.38 -21.90
N GLN A 38 -1.69 29.40 -22.00
CA GLN A 38 -0.94 28.58 -22.96
C GLN A 38 -0.77 27.13 -22.48
N PHE A 39 -0.62 26.92 -21.17
CA PHE A 39 -0.34 25.62 -20.57
C PHE A 39 -1.56 24.97 -19.89
N HIS A 40 -2.76 25.55 -20.06
CA HIS A 40 -3.97 24.99 -19.47
C HIS A 40 -4.24 23.57 -20.01
N PRO A 41 -4.42 22.55 -19.15
CA PRO A 41 -4.60 21.16 -19.60
C PRO A 41 -5.81 20.99 -20.52
N ASP A 42 -6.91 21.70 -20.29
CA ASP A 42 -8.09 21.62 -21.16
C ASP A 42 -7.89 22.16 -22.58
N LYS A 43 -6.98 23.13 -22.75
CA LYS A 43 -6.75 23.80 -24.04
C LYS A 43 -5.51 23.31 -24.75
N ASN A 44 -4.59 22.67 -24.03
CA ASN A 44 -3.32 22.21 -24.55
C ASN A 44 -3.26 20.68 -24.52
N LYS A 45 -3.23 20.07 -25.71
CA LYS A 45 -3.23 18.60 -25.90
C LYS A 45 -1.86 17.94 -25.63
N HIS A 46 -0.85 18.70 -25.20
CA HIS A 46 0.47 18.16 -24.92
C HIS A 46 0.41 17.18 -23.72
N PRO A 47 1.07 16.01 -23.77
CA PRO A 47 1.01 15.02 -22.70
C PRO A 47 1.52 15.54 -21.35
N ARG A 48 2.41 16.55 -21.38
CA ARG A 48 2.99 17.20 -20.19
C ARG A 48 2.31 18.53 -19.82
N ALA A 49 1.13 18.83 -20.36
CA ALA A 49 0.42 20.08 -20.06
C ALA A 49 0.13 20.20 -18.56
N THR A 50 -0.38 19.14 -17.92
CA THR A 50 -0.64 19.09 -16.47
C THR A 50 0.61 19.37 -15.63
N GLU A 51 1.75 18.76 -15.99
CA GLU A 51 3.02 18.95 -15.31
C GLU A 51 3.51 20.41 -15.44
N SER A 52 3.41 20.98 -16.65
CA SER A 52 3.79 22.37 -16.89
C SER A 52 2.89 23.36 -16.14
N PHE A 53 1.60 23.06 -16.01
CA PHE A 53 0.68 23.89 -15.25
C PHE A 53 0.96 23.83 -13.74
N ALA A 54 1.29 22.65 -13.21
CA ALA A 54 1.71 22.49 -11.83
C ALA A 54 2.99 23.29 -11.52
N LYS A 55 4.02 23.18 -12.36
CA LYS A 55 5.26 23.97 -12.24
C LYS A 55 5.01 25.48 -12.33
N LEU A 56 4.08 25.90 -13.20
CA LEU A 56 3.70 27.32 -13.29
C LEU A 56 3.05 27.85 -12.00
N ASN A 57 2.24 27.04 -11.32
CA ASN A 57 1.63 27.40 -10.04
C ASN A 57 2.68 27.51 -8.92
N GLU A 58 3.62 26.57 -8.85
CA GLU A 58 4.75 26.60 -7.92
C GLU A 58 5.57 27.89 -8.08
N ILE A 59 5.91 28.21 -9.33
CA ILE A 59 6.67 29.43 -9.64
C ILE A 59 5.92 30.67 -9.15
N LYS A 60 4.61 30.77 -9.42
CA LYS A 60 3.78 31.89 -8.96
C LYS A 60 3.81 32.00 -7.44
N GLU A 61 3.63 30.89 -6.73
CA GLU A 61 3.62 30.88 -5.27
C GLU A 61 4.93 31.43 -4.69
N ILE A 62 6.07 31.01 -5.24
CA ILE A 62 7.39 31.41 -4.74
C ILE A 62 7.73 32.85 -5.12
N LEU A 63 7.40 33.28 -6.35
CA LEU A 63 7.74 34.62 -6.82
C LEU A 63 6.74 35.70 -6.38
N SER A 64 5.50 35.34 -6.03
CA SER A 64 4.50 36.29 -5.55
C SER A 64 4.68 36.69 -4.08
N ASP A 65 5.26 35.81 -3.26
CA ASP A 65 5.58 36.08 -1.86
C ASP A 65 6.98 36.66 -1.75
N ASP A 66 7.10 37.89 -1.23
CA ASP A 66 8.38 38.59 -1.13
C ASP A 66 9.41 37.83 -0.27
N THR A 67 8.97 37.16 0.79
CA THR A 67 9.86 36.39 1.68
C THR A 67 10.39 35.17 0.95
N LYS A 68 9.50 34.38 0.32
CA LYS A 68 9.89 33.20 -0.47
C LYS A 68 10.77 33.59 -1.65
N ARG A 69 10.49 34.72 -2.29
CA ARG A 69 11.27 35.26 -3.40
C ARG A 69 12.69 35.66 -2.97
N ILE A 70 12.84 36.29 -1.81
CA ILE A 70 14.16 36.64 -1.25
C ILE A 70 14.98 35.37 -0.97
N ASP A 71 14.37 34.38 -0.32
CA ASP A 71 15.04 33.10 -0.02
C ASP A 71 15.41 32.33 -1.30
N TYR A 72 14.53 32.37 -2.29
CA TYR A 72 14.81 31.81 -3.61
C TYR A 72 16.01 32.50 -4.26
N ASN A 73 16.01 33.84 -4.29
CA ASN A 73 17.10 34.65 -4.84
C ASN A 73 18.44 34.38 -4.16
N LYS A 74 18.46 34.27 -2.83
CA LYS A 74 19.68 33.98 -2.07
C LYS A 74 20.30 32.62 -2.45
N LYS A 75 19.47 31.63 -2.80
CA LYS A 75 19.94 30.30 -3.20
C LYS A 75 20.53 30.30 -4.61
N ILE A 76 19.92 31.03 -5.55
CA ILE A 76 20.32 31.00 -6.96
C ILE A 76 21.33 32.09 -7.34
N PHE A 77 21.37 33.18 -6.59
CA PHE A 77 22.30 34.30 -6.76
C PHE A 77 23.07 34.48 -5.45
N PRO A 78 24.08 33.63 -5.15
CA PRO A 78 24.90 33.84 -3.97
C PRO A 78 25.57 35.21 -4.07
N ALA A 79 25.49 36.00 -2.99
CA ALA A 79 26.21 37.26 -2.92
C ALA A 79 27.70 36.99 -3.16
N SER A 80 28.27 37.56 -4.21
CA SER A 80 29.73 37.61 -4.35
C SER A 80 30.28 38.21 -3.06
N PRO A 81 31.37 37.68 -2.48
CA PRO A 81 31.96 38.25 -1.28
C PRO A 81 32.20 39.74 -1.52
N PRO A 82 32.01 40.60 -0.51
CA PRO A 82 32.18 42.04 -0.70
C PRO A 82 33.58 42.27 -1.24
N VAL A 83 33.66 42.76 -2.48
CA VAL A 83 34.93 43.22 -3.04
C VAL A 83 35.37 44.36 -2.14
N ARG A 84 36.30 44.08 -1.22
CA ARG A 84 36.96 45.14 -0.45
C ARG A 84 37.55 46.08 -1.49
N ARG A 85 37.06 47.32 -1.57
CA ARG A 85 37.76 48.39 -2.29
C ARG A 85 39.11 48.55 -1.62
N ILE A 86 40.12 47.90 -2.18
CA ILE A 86 41.51 48.20 -1.87
C ILE A 86 41.70 49.63 -2.36
N LYS A 87 41.90 50.58 -1.44
CA LYS A 87 42.49 51.87 -1.79
C LYS A 87 43.86 51.52 -2.38
N SER A 88 44.00 51.61 -3.69
CA SER A 88 45.18 51.13 -4.43
C SER A 88 46.44 51.83 -3.92
N ALA A 89 47.29 51.08 -3.23
CA ALA A 89 48.71 51.42 -3.10
C ALA A 89 49.41 51.12 -4.46
N PRO A 90 50.56 51.74 -4.77
CA PRO A 90 51.24 51.56 -6.05
C PRO A 90 51.70 50.10 -6.23
N ILE A 91 51.50 49.55 -7.42
CA ILE A 91 51.61 48.11 -7.73
C ILE A 91 53.06 47.56 -7.68
N ASN A 92 54.10 48.40 -7.55
CA ASN A 92 55.49 48.01 -7.76
C ASN A 92 56.33 47.66 -6.51
N SER A 93 55.75 47.11 -5.44
CA SER A 93 56.56 46.61 -4.30
C SER A 93 56.11 45.29 -3.68
N MET A 94 55.22 44.53 -4.32
CA MET A 94 54.81 43.22 -3.82
C MET A 94 55.84 42.16 -4.21
N LYS A 95 56.56 41.59 -3.22
CA LYS A 95 57.41 40.41 -3.46
C LYS A 95 56.53 39.25 -3.97
N PRO A 96 56.94 38.52 -5.03
CA PRO A 96 56.18 37.42 -5.62
C PRO A 96 55.68 36.38 -4.60
N ASP A 97 56.48 36.17 -3.56
CA ASP A 97 56.26 35.21 -2.48
C ASP A 97 54.97 35.50 -1.68
N TYR A 98 54.61 36.79 -1.54
CA TYR A 98 53.42 37.20 -0.81
C TYR A 98 52.12 36.76 -1.50
N ILE A 99 52.08 36.85 -2.84
CA ILE A 99 50.91 36.46 -3.63
C ILE A 99 50.74 34.93 -3.58
N ALA A 100 51.85 34.19 -3.66
CA ALA A 100 51.83 32.74 -3.55
C ALA A 100 51.32 32.26 -2.17
N ASP A 101 51.70 32.93 -1.08
CA ASP A 101 51.27 32.58 0.27
C ASP A 101 49.77 32.86 0.51
N GLN A 102 49.23 33.98 0.00
CA GLN A 102 47.79 34.22 0.07
C GLN A 102 47.01 33.15 -0.72
N ILE A 103 47.43 32.83 -1.93
CA ILE A 103 46.78 31.80 -2.76
C ILE A 103 46.80 30.44 -2.05
N ARG A 104 47.91 30.07 -1.41
CA ARG A 104 48.01 28.84 -0.60
C ARG A 104 47.01 28.87 0.56
N GLN A 105 46.92 29.97 1.30
CA GLN A 105 45.96 30.09 2.41
C GLN A 105 44.51 29.94 1.95
N PHE A 106 44.13 30.59 0.84
CA PHE A 106 42.80 30.43 0.27
C PHE A 106 42.51 28.99 -0.18
N TYR A 107 43.49 28.36 -0.86
CA TYR A 107 43.35 26.97 -1.32
C TYR A 107 43.19 25.97 -0.15
N PHE A 108 43.94 26.17 0.95
CA PHE A 108 43.80 25.31 2.14
C PHE A 108 42.47 25.53 2.86
N ALA A 109 42.02 26.79 2.99
CA ALA A 109 40.72 27.10 3.60
C ALA A 109 39.55 26.50 2.81
N GLU A 110 39.58 26.56 1.47
CA GLU A 110 38.55 25.94 0.63
C GLU A 110 38.52 24.41 0.79
N LYS A 111 39.70 23.77 0.87
CA LYS A 111 39.80 22.33 1.14
C LYS A 111 39.22 21.93 2.51
N GLU A 112 39.42 22.73 3.54
CA GLU A 112 38.83 22.49 4.85
C GLU A 112 37.32 22.65 4.83
N GLN A 113 36.80 23.68 4.16
CA GLN A 113 35.36 23.86 4.00
C GLN A 113 34.72 22.70 3.24
N GLN A 114 35.36 22.23 2.17
CA GLN A 114 34.90 21.05 1.43
C GLN A 114 34.88 19.79 2.30
N LYS A 115 35.87 19.60 3.20
CA LYS A 115 35.86 18.47 4.15
C LYS A 115 34.70 18.58 5.15
N ILE A 116 34.49 19.75 5.75
CA ILE A 116 33.40 20.01 6.70
C ILE A 116 32.04 19.80 6.01
N GLU A 117 31.89 20.25 4.78
CA GLU A 117 30.65 20.08 4.02
C GLU A 117 30.41 18.61 3.64
N LYS A 118 31.44 17.87 3.22
CA LYS A 118 31.36 16.42 3.01
C LYS A 118 30.99 15.67 4.29
N GLU A 119 31.54 16.04 5.44
CA GLU A 119 31.15 15.45 6.73
C GLU A 119 29.72 15.79 7.12
N LYS A 120 29.27 17.03 6.89
CA LYS A 120 27.87 17.43 7.10
C LYS A 120 26.94 16.65 6.17
N GLN A 121 27.30 16.43 4.90
CA GLN A 121 26.54 15.60 3.96
C GLN A 121 26.48 14.15 4.42
N LYS A 122 27.59 13.56 4.88
CA LYS A 122 27.62 12.20 5.45
C LYS A 122 26.73 12.07 6.69
N LYS A 123 26.80 13.02 7.62
CA LYS A 123 25.95 13.05 8.83
C LYS A 123 24.46 13.19 8.46
N LYS A 124 24.12 14.03 7.47
CA LYS A 124 22.75 14.15 6.94
C LYS A 124 22.26 12.86 6.29
N ALA A 125 23.08 12.23 5.44
CA ALA A 125 22.75 10.96 4.79
C ALA A 125 22.57 9.83 5.83
N GLN A 126 23.40 9.78 6.87
CA GLN A 126 23.26 8.81 7.96
C GLN A 126 21.98 9.05 8.77
N LYS A 127 21.67 10.31 9.11
CA LYS A 127 20.41 10.66 9.80
C LYS A 127 19.19 10.32 8.95
N GLN A 128 19.25 10.57 7.64
CA GLN A 128 18.19 10.22 6.70
C GLN A 128 18.00 8.70 6.59
N LYS A 129 19.09 7.92 6.53
CA LYS A 129 19.03 6.44 6.61
C LYS A 129 18.35 5.97 7.89
N ASN A 130 18.74 6.51 9.05
CA ASN A 130 18.15 6.14 10.34
C ASN A 130 16.65 6.49 10.46
N ILE A 131 16.13 7.42 9.64
CA ILE A 131 14.70 7.77 9.58
C ILE A 131 13.96 6.93 8.52
N ILE A 132 14.56 6.72 7.33
CA ILE A 132 13.93 6.02 6.22
C ILE A 132 13.81 4.51 6.50
N PHE A 133 14.84 3.87 7.04
CA PHE A 133 14.81 2.43 7.32
C PHE A 133 13.66 1.99 8.25
N PRO A 134 13.37 2.66 9.38
CA PRO A 134 12.23 2.29 10.22
C PRO A 134 10.88 2.60 9.56
N LEU A 135 10.76 3.67 8.78
CA LEU A 135 9.51 3.99 8.06
C LEU A 135 9.18 2.96 6.98
N ILE A 136 10.19 2.51 6.22
CA ILE A 136 10.03 1.41 5.26
C ILE A 136 9.66 0.12 5.99
N GLY A 137 10.29 -0.17 7.13
CA GLY A 137 9.95 -1.33 7.97
C GLY A 137 8.50 -1.31 8.44
N ILE A 138 8.02 -0.17 8.96
CA ILE A 138 6.62 0.02 9.38
C ILE A 138 5.68 -0.12 8.18
N PHE A 139 6.02 0.47 7.03
CA PHE A 139 5.21 0.35 5.82
C PHE A 139 5.12 -1.10 5.32
N ILE A 140 6.23 -1.84 5.32
CA ILE A 140 6.23 -3.28 4.97
C ILE A 140 5.42 -4.08 5.98
N LEU A 141 5.54 -3.80 7.29
CA LEU A 141 4.71 -4.43 8.33
C LEU A 141 3.22 -4.15 8.13
N LEU A 142 2.86 -2.92 7.77
CA LEU A 142 1.49 -2.53 7.45
C LEU A 142 1.01 -3.21 6.17
N LEU A 143 1.85 -3.34 5.14
CA LEU A 143 1.52 -4.09 3.93
C LEU A 143 1.35 -5.59 4.19
N ILE A 144 2.17 -6.18 5.06
CA ILE A 144 2.00 -7.57 5.49
C ILE A 144 0.73 -7.71 6.32
N PHE A 145 0.45 -6.77 7.23
CA PHE A 145 -0.77 -6.78 8.04
C PHE A 145 -2.03 -6.61 7.18
N THR A 146 -2.01 -5.73 6.19
CA THR A 146 -3.12 -5.61 5.23
C THR A 146 -3.21 -6.82 4.32
N PHE A 147 -2.10 -7.44 3.93
CA PHE A 147 -2.12 -8.69 3.17
C PHE A 147 -2.70 -9.85 3.99
N VAL A 148 -2.32 -10.01 5.26
CA VAL A 148 -2.86 -11.01 6.20
C VAL A 148 -4.33 -10.70 6.57
N SER A 149 -4.71 -9.42 6.68
CA SER A 149 -6.10 -9.02 6.96
C SER A 149 -7.00 -9.07 5.72
N ASN A 150 -6.42 -9.03 4.52
CA ASN A 150 -7.13 -9.08 3.24
C ASN A 150 -7.03 -10.44 2.53
N THR A 151 -6.28 -11.39 3.10
CA THR A 151 -6.67 -12.80 2.99
C THR A 151 -7.92 -12.98 3.85
N GLN A 152 -9.07 -12.54 3.33
CA GLN A 152 -10.32 -13.22 3.64
C GLN A 152 -10.04 -14.71 3.42
N PRO A 153 -10.29 -15.59 4.39
CA PRO A 153 -10.31 -17.01 4.10
C PRO A 153 -11.59 -17.23 3.32
N PHE A 154 -11.64 -16.84 2.05
CA PHE A 154 -12.63 -17.38 1.13
C PHE A 154 -12.20 -18.81 0.79
N SER A 155 -12.04 -19.67 1.79
CA SER A 155 -12.36 -21.07 1.64
C SER A 155 -13.86 -21.09 1.83
N ASN A 156 -14.63 -21.31 0.76
CA ASN A 156 -16.05 -21.61 0.92
C ASN A 156 -16.15 -23.01 1.53
N SER A 157 -15.82 -23.15 2.82
CA SER A 157 -15.91 -24.43 3.49
C SER A 157 -17.37 -24.66 3.86
N ILE A 158 -17.90 -25.79 3.40
CA ILE A 158 -19.17 -26.31 3.88
C ILE A 158 -19.09 -26.41 5.41
N THR A 159 -20.09 -25.90 6.12
CA THR A 159 -20.12 -25.96 7.58
C THR A 159 -20.96 -27.14 8.06
N LYS A 160 -20.60 -27.73 9.20
CA LYS A 160 -21.38 -28.79 9.86
C LYS A 160 -22.85 -28.41 10.05
N ALA A 161 -23.13 -27.14 10.38
CA ALA A 161 -24.48 -26.63 10.60
C ALA A 161 -25.32 -26.55 9.32
N THR A 162 -24.70 -26.33 8.16
CA THR A 162 -25.40 -26.38 6.86
C THR A 162 -25.68 -27.84 6.49
N VAL A 163 -24.69 -28.72 6.64
CA VAL A 163 -24.84 -30.15 6.33
C VAL A 163 -25.90 -30.81 7.21
N SER A 164 -25.93 -30.51 8.50
CA SER A 164 -26.87 -31.14 9.45
C SER A 164 -28.34 -30.87 9.16
N LYS A 165 -28.65 -29.82 8.39
CA LYS A 165 -30.03 -29.48 7.97
C LYS A 165 -30.49 -30.26 6.74
N VAL A 166 -29.55 -30.77 5.95
CA VAL A 166 -29.80 -31.28 4.60
C VAL A 166 -29.54 -32.78 4.51
N LEU A 167 -28.57 -33.28 5.28
CA LEU A 167 -28.19 -34.68 5.32
C LEU A 167 -29.30 -35.51 5.98
N VAL A 168 -29.57 -36.68 5.40
CA VAL A 168 -30.52 -37.66 5.94
C VAL A 168 -29.87 -39.05 5.98
N PHE A 169 -30.00 -39.77 7.10
CA PHE A 169 -29.46 -41.12 7.25
C PHE A 169 -30.47 -42.22 6.89
N ASP A 170 -31.75 -41.97 7.09
CA ASP A 170 -32.84 -42.89 6.77
C ASP A 170 -33.70 -42.28 5.67
N PHE A 171 -33.52 -42.76 4.43
CA PHE A 171 -34.29 -42.26 3.29
C PHE A 171 -35.43 -43.23 2.95
N PRO A 172 -36.69 -42.77 2.90
CA PRO A 172 -37.81 -43.64 2.52
C PRO A 172 -37.75 -43.95 1.02
N GLU A 173 -38.00 -45.22 0.66
CA GLU A 173 -37.97 -45.69 -0.74
C GLU A 173 -38.92 -44.92 -1.67
N ASP A 174 -40.01 -44.33 -1.14
CA ASP A 174 -41.04 -43.60 -1.90
C ASP A 174 -40.76 -42.09 -2.08
N SER A 175 -39.54 -41.62 -1.81
CA SER A 175 -39.22 -40.20 -1.95
C SER A 175 -38.97 -39.82 -3.41
N TYR A 176 -39.80 -38.91 -3.94
CA TYR A 176 -39.69 -38.36 -5.29
C TYR A 176 -38.46 -37.47 -5.53
N PHE A 177 -37.68 -37.14 -4.49
CA PHE A 177 -36.58 -36.20 -4.60
C PHE A 177 -35.27 -36.89 -5.00
N GLU A 178 -34.62 -36.40 -6.05
CA GLU A 178 -33.30 -36.90 -6.44
C GLU A 178 -32.24 -36.62 -5.37
N HIS A 179 -31.50 -37.66 -5.00
CA HIS A 179 -30.45 -37.61 -4.00
C HIS A 179 -29.15 -38.24 -4.51
N SER A 180 -28.07 -37.85 -3.88
CA SER A 180 -26.77 -38.49 -4.00
C SER A 180 -26.46 -39.26 -2.73
N GLU A 181 -25.95 -40.46 -2.91
CA GLU A 181 -25.61 -41.38 -1.84
C GLU A 181 -24.12 -41.23 -1.46
N TYR A 182 -23.87 -41.20 -0.16
CA TYR A 182 -22.54 -41.07 0.42
C TYR A 182 -22.37 -42.04 1.58
N ARG A 183 -21.12 -42.23 2.02
CA ARG A 183 -20.78 -42.97 3.24
C ARG A 183 -19.92 -42.12 4.14
N SER A 184 -20.23 -42.17 5.44
CA SER A 184 -19.45 -41.49 6.46
C SER A 184 -18.05 -42.09 6.55
N LYS A 185 -17.06 -41.27 6.92
CA LYS A 185 -15.65 -41.63 6.76
C LYS A 185 -15.20 -42.71 7.74
N ILE A 186 -15.61 -42.60 9.00
CA ILE A 186 -15.20 -43.47 10.10
C ILE A 186 -16.21 -44.59 10.28
N LEU A 187 -17.49 -44.24 10.40
CA LEU A 187 -18.55 -45.20 10.73
C LEU A 187 -19.07 -45.97 9.52
N GLY A 188 -18.70 -45.55 8.29
CA GLY A 188 -19.17 -46.16 7.05
C GLY A 188 -20.68 -46.08 6.85
N LYS A 189 -21.37 -45.16 7.55
CA LYS A 189 -22.84 -45.07 7.52
C LYS A 189 -23.29 -44.42 6.23
N GLN A 190 -24.22 -45.07 5.54
CA GLN A 190 -24.89 -44.51 4.37
C GLN A 190 -25.69 -43.28 4.78
N PHE A 191 -25.60 -42.24 3.96
CA PHE A 191 -26.40 -41.04 4.09
C PHE A 191 -26.67 -40.43 2.72
N TYR A 192 -27.67 -39.57 2.67
CA TYR A 192 -28.20 -39.01 1.45
C TYR A 192 -28.22 -37.49 1.51
N VAL A 193 -27.94 -36.87 0.38
CA VAL A 193 -27.94 -35.42 0.20
C VAL A 193 -28.72 -35.08 -1.08
N PRO A 194 -29.64 -34.10 -1.07
CA PRO A 194 -30.34 -33.66 -2.27
C PRO A 194 -29.37 -33.21 -3.38
N LYS A 195 -29.61 -33.65 -4.62
CA LYS A 195 -28.73 -33.28 -5.75
C LYS A 195 -28.69 -31.79 -6.03
N THR A 196 -29.78 -31.07 -5.76
CA THR A 196 -29.84 -29.61 -5.89
C THR A 196 -28.84 -28.93 -4.97
N TRP A 197 -28.82 -29.33 -3.70
CA TRP A 197 -27.87 -28.80 -2.73
C TRP A 197 -26.43 -29.17 -3.10
N GLU A 198 -26.20 -30.41 -3.54
CA GLU A 198 -24.90 -30.89 -3.98
C GLU A 198 -24.36 -30.07 -5.16
N LYS A 199 -25.21 -29.79 -6.15
CA LYS A 199 -24.87 -28.94 -7.29
C LYS A 199 -24.39 -27.58 -6.83
N ASP A 200 -25.17 -26.89 -6.00
CA ASP A 200 -24.91 -25.51 -5.59
C ASP A 200 -23.69 -25.39 -4.66
N HIS A 201 -23.43 -26.39 -3.81
CA HIS A 201 -22.43 -26.30 -2.74
C HIS A 201 -21.15 -27.11 -2.99
N ILE A 202 -21.17 -28.07 -3.92
CA ILE A 202 -20.00 -28.91 -4.24
C ILE A 202 -19.51 -28.64 -5.67
N TYR A 203 -20.40 -28.72 -6.66
CA TYR A 203 -19.99 -28.67 -8.08
C TYR A 203 -19.86 -27.24 -8.62
N GLU A 204 -20.76 -26.34 -8.25
CA GLU A 204 -20.72 -24.92 -8.64
C GLU A 204 -19.85 -24.09 -7.68
N SER A 205 -19.01 -24.74 -6.87
CA SER A 205 -18.07 -24.05 -5.99
C SER A 205 -17.11 -23.18 -6.81
N PRO A 206 -16.98 -21.86 -6.51
CA PRO A 206 -16.15 -20.92 -7.27
C PRO A 206 -14.67 -21.30 -7.38
N GLN A 207 -14.20 -22.20 -6.51
CA GLN A 207 -12.79 -22.60 -6.40
C GLN A 207 -12.47 -23.87 -7.19
N GLY A 208 -13.47 -24.64 -7.65
CA GLY A 208 -13.24 -25.91 -8.34
C GLY A 208 -12.75 -27.07 -7.45
N ASP A 209 -12.71 -26.88 -6.13
CA ASP A 209 -12.22 -27.85 -5.13
C ASP A 209 -13.29 -28.89 -4.70
N TRP A 210 -14.04 -29.45 -5.65
CA TRP A 210 -15.19 -30.34 -5.36
C TRP A 210 -14.79 -31.60 -4.57
N GLN A 211 -13.58 -32.14 -4.77
CA GLN A 211 -13.07 -33.29 -4.01
C GLN A 211 -12.93 -32.98 -2.53
N ARG A 212 -12.30 -31.85 -2.19
CA ARG A 212 -12.12 -31.40 -0.81
C ARG A 212 -13.46 -31.17 -0.11
N LEU A 213 -14.42 -30.59 -0.82
CA LEU A 213 -15.77 -30.33 -0.29
C LEU A 213 -16.55 -31.62 -0.03
N ARG A 214 -16.41 -32.63 -0.91
CA ARG A 214 -16.95 -33.98 -0.68
C ARG A 214 -16.33 -34.66 0.53
N GLU A 215 -15.00 -34.56 0.70
CA GLU A 215 -14.32 -35.11 1.86
C GLU A 215 -14.79 -34.44 3.16
N GLN A 216 -14.96 -33.12 3.16
CA GLN A 216 -15.51 -32.38 4.30
C GLN A 216 -16.94 -32.81 4.64
N LEU A 217 -17.80 -32.98 3.62
CA LEU A 217 -19.16 -33.49 3.79
C LEU A 217 -19.15 -34.87 4.48
N CYS A 218 -18.33 -35.81 3.98
CA CYS A 218 -18.24 -37.17 4.53
C CYS A 218 -17.67 -37.19 5.95
N ALA A 219 -16.76 -36.26 6.28
CA ALA A 219 -16.21 -36.12 7.62
C ALA A 219 -17.25 -35.59 8.63
N PHE A 220 -18.08 -34.62 8.23
CA PHE A 220 -19.14 -34.13 9.13
C PHE A 220 -20.25 -35.14 9.38
N ALA A 221 -20.49 -36.07 8.45
CA ALA A 221 -21.53 -37.09 8.59
C ALA A 221 -21.32 -37.97 9.85
N ASP A 222 -20.08 -38.33 10.18
CA ASP A 222 -19.81 -39.13 11.39
C ASP A 222 -20.27 -38.39 12.66
N ASP A 223 -19.84 -37.13 12.82
CA ASP A 223 -20.20 -36.33 13.99
C ASP A 223 -21.71 -36.06 14.07
N ILE A 224 -22.35 -35.75 12.93
CA ILE A 224 -23.78 -35.47 12.86
C ILE A 224 -24.58 -36.74 13.23
N PHE A 225 -24.13 -37.92 12.79
CA PHE A 225 -24.75 -39.18 13.15
C PHE A 225 -24.70 -39.45 14.66
N VAL A 226 -23.54 -39.23 15.28
CA VAL A 226 -23.37 -39.38 16.73
C VAL A 226 -24.27 -38.40 17.49
N GLU A 227 -24.31 -37.12 17.09
CA GLU A 227 -25.18 -36.11 17.70
C GLU A 227 -26.68 -36.47 17.56
N MET A 228 -27.08 -37.03 16.42
CA MET A 228 -28.44 -37.51 16.19
C MET A 228 -28.80 -38.63 17.16
N LEU A 229 -27.91 -39.63 17.34
CA LEU A 229 -28.12 -40.72 18.27
C LEU A 229 -28.14 -40.26 19.73
N GLN A 230 -27.31 -39.29 20.09
CA GLN A 230 -27.31 -38.67 21.41
C GLN A 230 -28.65 -37.98 21.71
N LYS A 231 -29.15 -37.16 20.77
CA LYS A 231 -30.46 -36.52 20.90
C LYS A 231 -31.61 -37.52 20.98
N LYS A 232 -31.55 -38.60 20.19
CA LYS A 232 -32.54 -39.70 20.25
C LYS A 232 -32.53 -40.36 21.62
N CYS A 233 -31.35 -40.65 22.16
CA CYS A 233 -31.15 -41.18 23.50
C CYS A 233 -31.70 -40.24 24.59
N GLU A 234 -31.46 -38.94 24.49
CA GLU A 234 -32.01 -37.94 25.42
C GLU A 234 -33.53 -37.89 25.37
N LYS A 235 -34.12 -37.96 24.17
CA LYS A 235 -35.57 -38.02 24.00
C LYS A 235 -36.17 -39.28 24.65
N GLU A 236 -35.52 -40.44 24.47
CA GLU A 236 -35.90 -41.69 25.14
C GLU A 236 -35.86 -41.56 26.67
N LYS A 237 -34.90 -40.82 27.25
CA LYS A 237 -34.86 -40.53 28.71
C LYS A 237 -36.11 -39.81 29.17
N MET A 238 -36.50 -38.78 28.42
CA MET A 238 -37.61 -37.92 28.78
C MET A 238 -38.96 -38.63 28.62
N GLU A 239 -39.10 -39.49 27.59
CA GLU A 239 -40.35 -40.20 27.30
C GLU A 239 -40.55 -41.46 28.16
N SER A 240 -39.46 -42.17 28.50
CA SER A 240 -39.57 -43.44 29.25
C SER A 240 -39.75 -43.24 30.75
N GLY A 241 -39.34 -42.10 31.32
CA GLY A 241 -39.36 -41.86 32.77
C GLY A 241 -38.49 -42.83 33.58
N VAL A 242 -37.67 -43.66 32.93
CA VAL A 242 -36.78 -44.64 33.57
C VAL A 242 -35.42 -43.99 33.82
N ALA A 243 -34.82 -44.25 34.98
CA ALA A 243 -33.53 -43.67 35.40
C ALA A 243 -32.37 -43.98 34.43
N GLN A 244 -32.48 -45.04 33.62
CA GLN A 244 -31.55 -45.37 32.56
C GLN A 244 -32.30 -45.86 31.31
N PRO A 245 -32.35 -45.07 30.22
CA PRO A 245 -32.88 -45.51 28.93
C PRO A 245 -31.95 -46.57 28.30
N SER A 246 -32.47 -47.35 27.36
CA SER A 246 -31.65 -48.35 26.67
C SER A 246 -30.56 -47.72 25.81
N CYS A 247 -30.86 -46.58 25.15
CA CYS A 247 -30.01 -45.90 24.17
C CYS A 247 -29.28 -46.89 23.26
N TYR A 248 -30.02 -47.91 22.81
CA TYR A 248 -29.46 -49.13 22.25
C TYR A 248 -28.54 -48.83 21.05
N GLU A 249 -28.99 -47.97 20.12
CA GLU A 249 -28.22 -47.59 18.94
C GLU A 249 -26.92 -46.84 19.27
N LEU A 250 -26.95 -45.94 20.25
CA LEU A 250 -25.76 -45.20 20.68
C LEU A 250 -24.75 -46.14 21.38
N ARG A 251 -25.24 -47.05 22.22
CA ARG A 251 -24.40 -48.05 22.89
C ARG A 251 -23.80 -49.03 21.87
N LYS A 252 -24.59 -49.48 20.90
CA LYS A 252 -24.14 -50.35 19.81
C LYS A 252 -23.05 -49.66 18.98
N LEU A 253 -23.17 -48.36 18.73
CA LEU A 253 -22.15 -47.58 18.04
C LEU A 253 -20.82 -47.56 18.81
N HIS A 254 -20.85 -47.24 20.11
CA HIS A 254 -19.64 -47.24 20.95
C HIS A 254 -18.95 -48.61 21.04
N LEU A 255 -19.68 -49.71 20.90
CA LEU A 255 -19.12 -51.07 20.87
C LEU A 255 -18.49 -51.44 19.52
N SER A 256 -18.76 -50.65 18.47
CA SER A 256 -18.30 -50.89 17.10
C SER A 256 -17.16 -49.97 16.64
N MET A 257 -16.78 -49.00 17.48
CA MET A 257 -15.64 -48.09 17.29
C MET A 257 -14.42 -48.61 18.03
#